data_AF-A2FJ28-F1
#
_entry.id   AF-A2FJ28-F1
#
_cell.length_a   1.000
_cell.length_b   1.000
_cell.length_c   1.000
_cell.angle_alpha   90.00
_cell.angle_beta   90.00
_cell.angle_gamma   90.00
#
_symmetry.space_group_name_H-M   'P 1'
#
loop_
_entity.id
_entity.type
_entity.pdbx_description
1 polymer ?
#
loop_
_entity_poly.entity_id
_entity_poly.type
_entity_poly.pdbx_seq_one_letter_code
_entity_poly.pdbx_strand_id
1 'polypeptide(L)'
;MSNKGPPVIERPQRSSPVRIVDKNGSPHMSANFSPLASFQAVFSKATQADNENNPNALTPRPPIVHFFVCDHGNAKVKAFADQFIELLVENGIRVYPELYLTHQPGYQVRAVSFNTNADYFFQIHSKTAGPGRVRLYIDGQPKRMSIQEAVVHIWSTWRLKCGALSKAEVDSLSTERLITLLGVFADIKPENVNIEPLQAELRQSILNNQSVSPVLTKLTEFTEILETGRQKVNSMRVINSEWKSEPGTVLSRCLPTQVISGLSVPLREVLLSIIDQTLRKVSTLQSIAQKYGTTEETRMKLEDDSPELEIIDDTPQTQTNWNLMLESTEDHHQSMPSLGDHVIGSSGFLAMAPTSILDDF
;
A
#
# COMPACT_ATOMS: atom_id res chain seq x y z
N MET A 1 -65.38 -28.12 36.06
CA MET A 1 -65.15 -26.93 35.21
C MET A 1 -63.84 -27.13 34.47
N SER A 2 -63.90 -27.15 33.14
CA SER A 2 -62.87 -27.69 32.25
C SER A 2 -61.87 -26.61 31.83
N ASN A 3 -60.59 -26.75 32.18
CA ASN A 3 -59.50 -25.93 31.63
C ASN A 3 -59.02 -26.57 30.31
N LYS A 4 -59.31 -25.90 29.19
CA LYS A 4 -58.84 -26.29 27.85
C LYS A 4 -57.41 -25.77 27.64
N GLY A 5 -56.52 -26.67 27.20
CA GLY A 5 -55.28 -26.32 26.51
C GLY A 5 -55.54 -25.77 25.08
N PRO A 6 -54.46 -25.51 24.31
CA PRO A 6 -54.23 -24.28 23.55
C PRO A 6 -54.67 -24.34 22.08
N PRO A 7 -54.51 -23.23 21.32
CA PRO A 7 -54.24 -23.32 19.89
C PRO A 7 -52.83 -22.80 19.54
N VAL A 8 -52.14 -23.60 18.72
CA VAL A 8 -50.99 -23.22 17.86
C VAL A 8 -51.55 -22.79 16.49
N ILE A 9 -50.70 -22.13 15.66
CA ILE A 9 -50.81 -21.82 14.21
C ILE A 9 -51.11 -20.31 13.98
N GLU A 10 -50.37 -19.47 13.22
CA GLU A 10 -49.41 -19.61 12.11
C GLU A 10 -48.48 -18.37 11.98
N ARG A 11 -47.34 -18.49 11.30
CA ARG A 11 -46.44 -17.37 10.91
C ARG A 11 -46.96 -16.62 9.68
N PRO A 12 -46.80 -15.29 9.59
CA PRO A 12 -46.77 -14.62 8.29
C PRO A 12 -45.36 -14.56 7.70
N GLN A 13 -45.29 -14.89 6.41
CA GLN A 13 -44.16 -14.82 5.49
C GLN A 13 -43.66 -13.38 5.24
N ARG A 14 -42.38 -13.29 4.84
CA ARG A 14 -41.68 -12.09 4.35
C ARG A 14 -42.25 -11.57 3.02
N SER A 15 -42.08 -10.26 2.82
CA SER A 15 -41.87 -9.48 1.57
C SER A 15 -42.69 -8.18 1.71
N SER A 16 -42.17 -6.96 1.61
CA SER A 16 -41.46 -6.35 0.48
C SER A 16 -40.89 -4.97 0.95
N PRO A 17 -40.15 -4.21 0.11
CA PRO A 17 -39.06 -3.33 0.52
C PRO A 17 -39.51 -1.95 1.02
N VAL A 18 -38.73 -1.39 1.93
CA VAL A 18 -38.80 0.03 2.28
C VAL A 18 -38.32 0.86 1.08
N ARG A 19 -39.26 1.41 0.31
CA ARG A 19 -39.03 2.49 -0.64
C ARG A 19 -38.88 3.80 0.15
N ILE A 20 -37.68 4.37 0.13
CA ILE A 20 -37.47 5.78 0.46
C ILE A 20 -38.08 6.59 -0.68
N VAL A 21 -39.08 7.41 -0.38
CA VAL A 21 -39.62 8.42 -1.29
C VAL A 21 -39.05 9.75 -0.83
N ASP A 22 -38.07 10.25 -1.56
CA ASP A 22 -37.58 11.61 -1.42
C ASP A 22 -38.63 12.59 -1.96
N LYS A 23 -38.98 13.59 -1.15
CA LYS A 23 -39.65 14.80 -1.60
C LYS A 23 -38.76 16.00 -1.30
N ASN A 24 -38.47 16.72 -2.37
CA ASN A 24 -37.96 18.08 -2.50
C ASN A 24 -36.46 18.20 -2.81
N GLY A 25 -36.23 18.74 -4.01
CA GLY A 25 -34.94 18.84 -4.66
C GLY A 25 -34.01 19.90 -4.09
N SER A 26 -32.73 19.60 -4.17
CA SER A 26 -31.64 20.44 -4.71
C SER A 26 -30.36 19.58 -4.69
N PRO A 27 -29.45 19.70 -5.67
CA PRO A 27 -28.35 18.77 -5.83
C PRO A 27 -27.24 19.10 -4.85
N HIS A 28 -26.98 18.21 -3.90
CA HIS A 28 -25.72 18.22 -3.17
C HIS A 28 -25.01 16.89 -3.40
N MET A 29 -24.00 16.92 -4.27
CA MET A 29 -22.98 15.89 -4.28
C MET A 29 -22.25 15.95 -2.94
N SER A 30 -22.39 14.90 -2.16
CA SER A 30 -21.39 14.50 -1.17
C SER A 30 -21.38 12.97 -1.15
N ALA A 31 -20.63 12.41 -2.09
CA ALA A 31 -20.17 11.03 -1.94
C ALA A 31 -19.27 11.01 -0.70
N ASN A 32 -19.84 10.62 0.45
CA ASN A 32 -19.06 10.26 1.62
C ASN A 32 -18.20 9.06 1.24
N PHE A 33 -16.95 9.34 0.85
CA PHE A 33 -15.95 8.32 0.60
C PHE A 33 -15.60 7.68 1.96
N SER A 34 -16.30 6.61 2.31
CA SER A 34 -15.91 5.75 3.42
C SER A 34 -15.01 4.66 2.83
N PRO A 35 -13.70 4.62 3.17
CA PRO A 35 -12.81 3.55 2.75
C PRO A 35 -13.40 2.16 3.09
N LEU A 36 -14.13 2.06 4.20
CA LEU A 36 -14.81 0.86 4.66
C LEU A 36 -15.89 0.33 3.68
N ALA A 37 -16.66 1.23 3.05
CA ALA A 37 -17.72 0.88 2.12
C ALA A 37 -17.16 0.39 0.78
N SER A 38 -16.07 1.00 0.32
CA SER A 38 -15.34 0.56 -0.87
C SER A 38 -14.76 -0.84 -0.68
N PHE A 39 -14.20 -1.14 0.50
CA PHE A 39 -13.69 -2.47 0.82
C PHE A 39 -14.80 -3.53 0.92
N GLN A 40 -15.92 -3.25 1.62
CA GLN A 40 -17.06 -4.18 1.67
C GLN A 40 -17.69 -4.43 0.29
N ALA A 41 -17.75 -3.40 -0.56
CA ALA A 41 -18.24 -3.53 -1.93
C ALA A 41 -17.30 -4.39 -2.79
N VAL A 42 -15.98 -4.31 -2.62
CA VAL A 42 -15.00 -5.18 -3.32
C VAL A 42 -15.16 -6.65 -2.90
N PHE A 43 -15.37 -6.93 -1.62
CA PHE A 43 -15.62 -8.30 -1.15
C PHE A 43 -16.98 -8.85 -1.61
N SER A 44 -17.99 -7.98 -1.78
CA SER A 44 -19.34 -8.41 -2.20
C SER A 44 -19.50 -8.48 -3.73
N LYS A 45 -18.73 -7.70 -4.51
CA LYS A 45 -18.80 -7.65 -5.99
C LYS A 45 -17.77 -8.51 -6.71
N ALA A 46 -16.83 -9.16 -6.03
CA ALA A 46 -15.91 -10.13 -6.65
C ALA A 46 -16.59 -11.44 -7.12
N THR A 47 -17.91 -11.43 -7.36
CA THR A 47 -18.69 -12.59 -7.84
C THR A 47 -19.10 -12.51 -9.31
N GLN A 48 -18.70 -11.49 -10.07
CA GLN A 48 -18.94 -11.48 -11.52
C GLN A 48 -17.75 -10.95 -12.31
N ALA A 49 -17.11 -11.90 -12.99
CA ALA A 49 -16.30 -11.79 -14.20
C ALA A 49 -15.15 -10.77 -14.17
N ASP A 50 -13.92 -11.26 -13.96
CA ASP A 50 -12.88 -11.20 -14.99
C ASP A 50 -11.66 -12.07 -14.59
N ASN A 51 -11.36 -13.04 -15.46
CA ASN A 51 -10.24 -14.01 -15.44
C ASN A 51 -10.27 -15.13 -14.38
N GLU A 52 -11.04 -16.17 -14.68
CA GLU A 52 -10.75 -17.52 -14.21
C GLU A 52 -9.30 -17.92 -14.56
N ASN A 53 -8.55 -18.22 -13.50
CA ASN A 53 -7.61 -19.34 -13.39
C ASN A 53 -6.49 -19.43 -14.43
N ASN A 54 -5.36 -18.79 -14.13
CA ASN A 54 -4.10 -19.46 -14.43
C ASN A 54 -3.99 -20.66 -13.46
N PRO A 55 -4.08 -21.93 -13.93
CA PRO A 55 -4.06 -23.11 -13.05
C PRO A 55 -2.74 -23.27 -12.28
N ASN A 56 -1.70 -22.51 -12.65
CA ASN A 56 -0.42 -22.48 -11.97
C ASN A 56 -0.27 -21.33 -10.97
N ALA A 57 -1.26 -20.45 -10.83
CA ALA A 57 -1.19 -19.34 -9.89
C ALA A 57 -1.40 -19.82 -8.45
N LEU A 58 -0.48 -19.42 -7.56
CA LEU A 58 -0.55 -19.78 -6.16
C LEU A 58 -1.60 -18.91 -5.46
N THR A 59 -2.36 -19.51 -4.55
CA THR A 59 -3.30 -18.78 -3.68
C THR A 59 -2.71 -18.73 -2.27
N PRO A 60 -2.51 -17.54 -1.66
CA PRO A 60 -2.01 -17.45 -0.30
C PRO A 60 -3.02 -18.03 0.69
N ARG A 61 -2.53 -18.55 1.82
CA ARG A 61 -3.43 -19.03 2.89
C ARG A 61 -4.16 -17.86 3.57
N PRO A 62 -5.34 -18.11 4.18
CA PRO A 62 -6.00 -17.23 5.15
C PRO A 62 -5.04 -16.61 6.17
N PRO A 63 -5.19 -15.33 6.53
CA PRO A 63 -4.48 -14.77 7.67
C PRO A 63 -4.95 -15.49 8.94
N ILE A 64 -4.01 -15.64 9.87
CA ILE A 64 -4.24 -16.23 11.18
C ILE A 64 -4.17 -15.11 12.23
N VAL A 65 -5.22 -15.00 13.02
CA VAL A 65 -5.33 -14.04 14.12
C VAL A 65 -5.23 -14.79 15.44
N HIS A 66 -4.29 -14.38 16.29
CA HIS A 66 -4.22 -14.83 17.67
C HIS A 66 -4.96 -13.82 18.57
N PHE A 67 -5.99 -14.29 19.27
CA PHE A 67 -6.67 -13.55 20.31
C PHE A 67 -6.15 -13.87 21.69
N PHE A 68 -5.94 -12.80 22.44
CA PHE A 68 -5.63 -12.85 23.85
C PHE A 68 -6.78 -12.17 24.61
N VAL A 69 -7.72 -12.97 25.11
CA VAL A 69 -8.94 -12.49 25.77
C VAL A 69 -8.76 -12.53 27.28
N CYS A 70 -8.52 -11.36 27.89
CA CYS A 70 -8.45 -11.21 29.34
C CYS A 70 -9.83 -10.97 29.94
N ASP A 71 -10.03 -11.27 31.22
CA ASP A 71 -11.29 -11.05 31.94
C ASP A 71 -12.48 -11.83 31.33
N HIS A 72 -12.25 -13.04 30.78
CA HIS A 72 -13.28 -13.81 30.06
C HIS A 72 -14.48 -14.22 30.94
N GLY A 73 -14.34 -14.20 32.27
CA GLY A 73 -15.47 -14.38 33.19
C GLY A 73 -16.49 -13.22 33.14
N ASN A 74 -16.12 -12.07 32.57
CA ASN A 74 -17.02 -10.94 32.38
C ASN A 74 -17.91 -11.17 31.15
N ALA A 75 -19.22 -11.23 31.36
CA ALA A 75 -20.20 -11.47 30.29
C ALA A 75 -20.09 -10.49 29.11
N LYS A 76 -19.73 -9.22 29.35
CA LYS A 76 -19.54 -8.23 28.29
C LYS A 76 -18.31 -8.54 27.44
N VAL A 77 -17.22 -8.95 28.09
CA VAL A 77 -15.98 -9.31 27.38
C VAL A 77 -16.22 -10.56 26.55
N LYS A 78 -16.84 -11.59 27.14
CA LYS A 78 -17.19 -12.82 26.44
C LYS A 78 -18.05 -12.55 25.21
N ALA A 79 -19.18 -11.86 25.38
CA ALA A 79 -20.10 -11.58 24.26
C ALA A 79 -19.42 -10.79 23.14
N PHE A 80 -18.58 -9.81 23.49
CA PHE A 80 -17.85 -9.01 22.51
C PHE A 80 -16.74 -9.81 21.81
N ALA A 81 -16.03 -10.68 22.54
CA ALA A 81 -15.04 -11.58 21.95
C ALA A 81 -15.69 -12.58 20.98
N ASP A 82 -16.81 -13.20 21.39
CA ASP A 82 -17.57 -14.14 20.56
C ASP A 82 -18.04 -13.44 19.27
N GLN A 83 -18.61 -12.23 19.37
CA GLN A 83 -19.03 -11.43 18.22
C GLN A 83 -17.87 -11.14 17.25
N PHE A 84 -16.69 -10.79 17.77
CA PHE A 84 -15.56 -10.48 16.89
C PHE A 84 -14.97 -11.74 16.25
N ILE A 85 -14.91 -12.86 16.97
CA ILE A 85 -14.48 -14.14 16.42
C ILE A 85 -15.41 -14.57 15.28
N GLU A 86 -16.72 -14.48 15.49
CA GLU A 86 -17.73 -14.76 14.47
C GLU A 86 -17.52 -13.89 13.23
N LEU A 87 -17.39 -12.57 13.42
CA LEU A 87 -17.16 -11.64 12.32
C LEU A 87 -15.90 -11.99 11.51
N LEU A 88 -14.80 -12.37 12.17
CA LEU A 88 -13.57 -12.78 11.48
C LEU A 88 -13.74 -14.08 10.70
N VAL A 89 -14.40 -15.07 11.30
CA VAL A 89 -14.70 -16.35 10.66
C VAL A 89 -15.60 -16.16 9.44
N GLU A 90 -16.66 -15.36 9.53
CA GLU A 90 -17.51 -15.03 8.38
C GLU A 90 -16.74 -14.36 7.24
N ASN A 91 -15.68 -13.62 7.57
CA ASN A 91 -14.81 -12.97 6.60
C ASN A 91 -13.61 -13.82 6.16
N GLY A 92 -13.63 -15.15 6.38
CA GLY A 92 -12.60 -16.06 5.87
C GLY A 92 -11.29 -16.09 6.68
N ILE A 93 -11.27 -15.49 7.88
CA ILE A 93 -10.06 -15.36 8.70
C ILE A 93 -9.98 -16.51 9.70
N ARG A 94 -8.79 -17.10 9.86
CA ARG A 94 -8.56 -18.16 10.85
C ARG A 94 -8.22 -17.55 12.21
N VAL A 95 -8.80 -18.10 13.26
CA VAL A 95 -8.75 -17.46 14.58
C VAL A 95 -8.28 -18.44 15.64
N TYR A 96 -7.27 -18.08 16.42
CA TYR A 96 -6.78 -18.86 17.57
C TYR A 96 -7.03 -18.07 18.86
N PRO A 97 -8.03 -18.43 19.67
CA PRO A 97 -8.33 -17.72 20.91
C PRO A 97 -7.68 -18.36 22.14
N GLU A 98 -6.93 -17.55 22.89
CA GLU A 98 -6.47 -17.83 24.26
C GLU A 98 -7.33 -17.05 25.26
N LEU A 99 -7.98 -17.78 26.16
CA LEU A 99 -8.98 -17.25 27.08
C LEU A 99 -8.43 -17.26 28.52
N TYR A 100 -8.39 -16.08 29.13
CA TYR A 100 -7.94 -15.89 30.51
C TYR A 100 -9.09 -15.39 31.38
N LEU A 101 -9.33 -16.07 32.50
CA LEU A 101 -10.38 -15.69 33.45
C LEU A 101 -10.09 -14.36 34.14
N THR A 102 -8.81 -14.01 34.30
CA THR A 102 -8.33 -12.83 35.02
C THR A 102 -7.66 -11.83 34.08
N HIS A 103 -7.52 -10.60 34.58
CA HIS A 103 -6.80 -9.55 33.88
C HIS A 103 -5.32 -9.92 33.73
N GLN A 104 -4.77 -9.79 32.52
CA GLN A 104 -3.35 -10.00 32.26
C GLN A 104 -2.63 -8.65 32.12
N PRO A 105 -1.49 -8.44 32.80
CA PRO A 105 -0.70 -7.22 32.66
C PRO A 105 -0.25 -6.94 31.22
N GLY A 106 -0.23 -5.66 30.85
CA GLY A 106 0.11 -5.24 29.49
C GLY A 106 1.51 -5.65 29.02
N TYR A 107 2.50 -5.73 29.93
CA TYR A 107 3.85 -6.16 29.60
C TYR A 107 3.92 -7.64 29.22
N GLN A 108 3.11 -8.49 29.87
CA GLN A 108 3.03 -9.92 29.53
C GLN A 108 2.37 -10.11 28.18
N VAL A 109 1.27 -9.39 27.93
CA VAL A 109 0.58 -9.41 26.64
C VAL A 109 1.51 -8.95 25.52
N ARG A 110 2.31 -7.90 25.77
CA ARG A 110 3.33 -7.42 24.82
C ARG A 110 4.43 -8.45 24.56
N ALA A 111 4.89 -9.16 25.59
CA ALA A 111 5.87 -10.24 25.40
C ALA A 111 5.31 -11.39 24.55
N VAL A 112 4.05 -11.77 24.79
CA VAL A 112 3.37 -12.82 24.00
C VAL A 112 3.16 -12.39 22.56
N SER A 113 2.86 -11.10 22.29
CA SER A 113 2.63 -10.62 20.94
C SER A 113 3.87 -10.69 20.04
N PHE A 114 5.08 -10.73 20.61
CA PHE A 114 6.32 -10.99 19.86
C PHE A 114 6.59 -12.47 19.59
N ASN A 115 5.99 -13.37 20.39
CA ASN A 115 6.29 -14.81 20.35
C ASN A 115 5.20 -15.62 19.65
N THR A 116 4.16 -14.97 19.14
CA THR A 116 3.06 -15.65 18.45
C THR A 116 3.46 -16.06 17.02
N ASN A 117 3.01 -17.24 16.59
CA ASN A 117 3.14 -17.68 15.20
C ASN A 117 2.04 -17.15 14.27
N ALA A 118 1.11 -16.34 14.81
CA ALA A 118 0.02 -15.75 14.05
C ALA A 118 0.49 -14.52 13.26
N ASP A 119 -0.26 -14.16 12.23
CA ASP A 119 0.04 -12.97 11.42
C ASP A 119 -0.39 -11.69 12.12
N TYR A 120 -1.41 -11.78 12.98
CA TYR A 120 -1.94 -10.67 13.75
C TYR A 120 -2.19 -11.10 15.20
N PHE A 121 -1.95 -10.18 16.13
CA PHE A 121 -2.18 -10.41 17.55
C PHE A 121 -3.14 -9.35 18.10
N PHE A 122 -4.26 -9.79 18.66
CA PHE A 122 -5.25 -8.93 19.26
C PHE A 122 -5.41 -9.22 20.75
N GLN A 123 -5.55 -8.14 21.53
CA GLN A 123 -6.00 -8.23 22.91
C GLN A 123 -7.42 -7.70 23.04
N ILE A 124 -8.25 -8.44 23.77
CA ILE A 124 -9.56 -8.00 24.26
C ILE A 124 -9.54 -8.05 25.78
N HIS A 125 -9.98 -6.98 26.43
CA HIS A 125 -10.18 -6.97 27.87
C HIS A 125 -11.32 -6.01 28.24
N SER A 126 -11.70 -5.98 29.51
CA SER A 126 -12.81 -5.17 30.04
C SER A 126 -12.83 -3.71 29.55
N LYS A 127 -11.67 -3.02 29.55
CA LYS A 127 -11.57 -1.61 29.11
C LYS A 127 -11.69 -1.40 27.60
N THR A 128 -11.51 -2.43 26.78
CA THR A 128 -11.66 -2.34 25.31
C THR A 128 -13.05 -2.83 24.89
N ALA A 129 -13.56 -3.88 25.52
CA ALA A 129 -14.89 -4.42 25.26
C ALA A 129 -16.02 -3.41 25.58
N GLY A 130 -15.91 -2.65 26.67
CA GLY A 130 -16.93 -1.65 27.04
C GLY A 130 -17.19 -0.62 25.92
N PRO A 131 -16.14 0.00 25.35
CA PRO A 131 -16.26 0.89 24.19
C PRO A 131 -16.45 0.19 22.82
N GLY A 132 -16.57 -1.15 22.77
CA GLY A 132 -16.66 -1.89 21.50
C GLY A 132 -15.39 -1.86 20.65
N ARG A 133 -14.21 -1.81 21.29
CA ARG A 133 -12.91 -1.74 20.63
C ARG A 133 -12.04 -2.95 20.93
N VAL A 134 -11.04 -3.16 20.08
CA VAL A 134 -9.98 -4.17 20.23
C VAL A 134 -8.62 -3.51 20.14
N ARG A 135 -7.58 -4.19 20.64
CA ARG A 135 -6.18 -3.74 20.52
C ARG A 135 -5.42 -4.66 19.59
N LEU A 136 -5.08 -4.17 18.40
CA LEU A 136 -4.10 -4.82 17.54
C LEU A 136 -2.70 -4.46 18.04
N TYR A 137 -1.81 -5.43 18.19
CA TYR A 137 -0.41 -5.17 18.48
C TYR A 137 0.41 -5.15 17.18
N ILE A 138 1.10 -4.05 16.93
CA ILE A 138 2.04 -3.87 15.81
C ILE A 138 3.40 -3.55 16.43
N ASP A 139 4.39 -4.41 16.23
CA ASP A 139 5.74 -4.27 16.82
C ASP A 139 5.69 -4.07 18.36
N GLY A 140 4.76 -4.76 19.01
CA GLY A 140 4.52 -4.69 20.45
C GLY A 140 3.77 -3.43 20.91
N GLN A 141 3.39 -2.53 20.02
CA GLN A 141 2.62 -1.33 20.34
C GLN A 141 1.11 -1.54 20.11
N PRO A 142 0.25 -1.27 21.10
CA PRO A 142 -1.18 -1.49 20.97
C PRO A 142 -1.87 -0.33 20.23
N LYS A 143 -2.55 -0.65 19.13
CA LYS A 143 -3.44 0.26 18.39
C LYS A 143 -4.90 -0.12 18.64
N ARG A 144 -5.70 0.84 19.14
CA ARG A 144 -7.13 0.63 19.36
C ARG A 144 -7.91 0.86 18.08
N MET A 145 -8.84 -0.03 17.77
CA MET A 145 -9.74 0.06 16.62
C MET A 145 -11.06 -0.66 16.89
N SER A 146 -12.10 -0.37 16.11
CA SER A 146 -13.34 -1.15 16.07
C SER A 146 -13.12 -2.53 15.43
N ILE A 147 -14.07 -3.44 15.61
CA ILE A 147 -14.00 -4.79 15.04
C ILE A 147 -14.12 -4.76 13.50
N GLN A 148 -14.88 -3.82 12.93
CA GLN A 148 -15.01 -3.65 11.48
C GLN A 148 -13.72 -3.12 10.86
N GLU A 149 -13.12 -2.11 11.48
CA GLU A 149 -11.81 -1.59 11.06
C GLU A 149 -10.73 -2.68 11.12
N ALA A 150 -10.78 -3.54 12.14
CA ALA A 150 -9.83 -4.64 12.28
C ALA A 150 -9.90 -5.64 11.12
N VAL A 151 -11.11 -6.04 10.68
CA VAL A 151 -11.30 -6.93 9.52
C VAL A 151 -10.67 -6.33 8.26
N VAL A 152 -10.98 -5.05 7.98
CA VAL A 152 -10.46 -4.35 6.79
C VAL A 152 -8.94 -4.21 6.87
N HIS A 153 -8.41 -3.89 8.05
CA HIS A 153 -6.97 -3.79 8.27
C HIS A 153 -6.26 -5.13 8.06
N ILE A 154 -6.78 -6.23 8.61
CA ILE A 154 -6.23 -7.57 8.44
C ILE A 154 -6.14 -7.89 6.95
N TRP A 155 -7.25 -7.78 6.21
CA TRP A 155 -7.26 -8.15 4.80
C TRP A 155 -6.39 -7.26 3.92
N SER A 156 -6.48 -5.94 4.08
CA SER A 156 -5.68 -5.01 3.27
C SER A 156 -4.18 -5.19 3.50
N THR A 157 -3.73 -5.30 4.75
CA THR A 157 -2.32 -5.54 5.06
C THR A 157 -1.88 -6.94 4.65
N TRP A 158 -2.72 -7.96 4.82
CA TRP A 158 -2.38 -9.34 4.44
C TRP A 158 -2.19 -9.49 2.93
N ARG A 159 -3.10 -8.91 2.14
CA ARG A 159 -3.02 -8.92 0.68
C ARG A 159 -1.81 -8.16 0.17
N LEU A 160 -1.48 -7.00 0.78
CA LEU A 160 -0.25 -6.27 0.49
C LEU A 160 0.99 -7.13 0.77
N LYS A 161 1.06 -7.77 1.94
CA LYS A 161 2.17 -8.66 2.33
C LYS A 161 2.35 -9.83 1.36
N CYS A 162 1.25 -10.37 0.82
CA CYS A 162 1.28 -11.47 -0.13
C CYS A 162 1.46 -11.03 -1.59
N GLY A 163 1.34 -9.73 -1.89
CA GLY A 163 1.28 -9.19 -3.26
C GLY A 163 0.04 -9.61 -4.05
N ALA A 164 -1.02 -10.01 -3.35
CA ALA A 164 -2.28 -10.55 -3.88
C ALA A 164 -3.35 -9.46 -3.98
N LEU A 165 -3.13 -8.45 -4.82
CA LEU A 165 -4.03 -7.31 -4.97
C LEU A 165 -4.84 -7.41 -6.25
N SER A 166 -6.12 -7.09 -6.17
CA SER A 166 -6.96 -6.86 -7.34
C SER A 166 -6.57 -5.55 -8.04
N LYS A 167 -7.00 -5.39 -9.29
CA LYS A 167 -6.77 -4.15 -10.05
C LYS A 167 -7.30 -2.91 -9.31
N ALA A 168 -8.51 -2.98 -8.78
CA ALA A 168 -9.11 -1.88 -8.02
C ALA A 168 -8.31 -1.52 -6.75
N GLU A 169 -7.74 -2.52 -6.07
CA GLU A 169 -6.86 -2.26 -4.92
C GLU A 169 -5.55 -1.60 -5.35
N VAL A 170 -4.94 -2.07 -6.45
CA VAL A 170 -3.71 -1.48 -7.03
C VAL A 170 -3.93 -0.02 -7.43
N ASP A 171 -5.04 0.27 -8.12
CA ASP A 171 -5.38 1.62 -8.58
C ASP A 171 -5.63 2.59 -7.40
N SER A 172 -5.95 2.06 -6.22
CA SER A 172 -6.16 2.84 -5.00
C SER A 172 -4.90 3.04 -4.13
N LEU A 173 -3.76 2.46 -4.54
CA LEU A 173 -2.52 2.57 -3.77
C LEU A 173 -1.94 3.99 -3.87
N SER A 174 -1.49 4.51 -2.73
CA SER A 174 -0.72 5.74 -2.70
C SER A 174 0.71 5.50 -3.22
N THR A 175 1.37 6.58 -3.63
CA THR A 175 2.77 6.56 -4.08
C THR A 175 3.70 5.96 -3.04
N GLU A 176 3.52 6.28 -1.75
CA GLU A 176 4.35 5.75 -0.66
C GLU A 176 4.20 4.23 -0.52
N ARG A 177 2.99 3.71 -0.72
CA ARG A 177 2.74 2.26 -0.72
C ARG A 177 3.40 1.59 -1.92
N LEU A 178 3.32 2.18 -3.10
CA LEU A 178 4.00 1.65 -4.29
C LEU A 178 5.52 1.61 -4.10
N ILE A 179 6.11 2.68 -3.54
CA ILE A 179 7.55 2.70 -3.20
C ILE A 179 7.90 1.62 -2.18
N THR A 180 7.07 1.44 -1.15
CA THR A 180 7.26 0.37 -0.16
C THR A 180 7.23 -1.02 -0.82
N LEU A 181 6.30 -1.24 -1.75
CA LEU A 181 6.17 -2.49 -2.49
C LEU A 181 7.36 -2.72 -3.44
N LEU A 182 7.91 -1.68 -4.07
CA LEU A 182 9.15 -1.76 -4.83
C LEU A 182 10.33 -2.17 -3.93
N GLY A 183 10.41 -1.67 -2.71
CA GLY A 183 11.40 -2.10 -1.73
C GLY A 183 11.25 -3.59 -1.37
N VAL A 184 10.03 -4.04 -1.11
CA VAL A 184 9.76 -5.43 -0.69
C VAL A 184 9.97 -6.44 -1.84
N PHE A 185 9.50 -6.12 -3.05
CA PHE A 185 9.44 -7.09 -4.15
C PHE A 185 10.53 -6.92 -5.20
N ALA A 186 11.12 -5.73 -5.32
CA ALA A 186 12.17 -5.42 -6.29
C ALA A 186 13.51 -5.05 -5.63
N ASP A 187 13.56 -4.87 -4.30
CA ASP A 187 14.75 -4.40 -3.56
C ASP A 187 15.24 -3.02 -4.04
N ILE A 188 14.28 -2.18 -4.47
CA ILE A 188 14.53 -0.81 -4.94
C ILE A 188 14.19 0.15 -3.80
N LYS A 189 15.16 0.98 -3.40
CA LYS A 189 14.95 1.98 -2.35
C LYS A 189 14.28 3.24 -2.92
N PRO A 190 13.63 4.06 -2.08
CA PRO A 190 13.00 5.32 -2.51
C PRO A 190 13.96 6.24 -3.29
N GLU A 191 15.22 6.30 -2.86
CA GLU A 191 16.29 7.09 -3.49
C GLU A 191 16.61 6.66 -4.92
N ASN A 192 16.38 5.39 -5.28
CA ASN A 192 16.65 4.89 -6.63
C ASN A 192 15.52 5.25 -7.62
N VAL A 193 14.33 5.59 -7.11
CA VAL A 193 13.17 6.02 -7.92
C VAL A 193 13.14 7.53 -8.06
N ASN A 194 13.52 8.26 -7.01
CA ASN A 194 13.58 9.72 -7.05
C ASN A 194 14.89 10.20 -7.70
N ILE A 195 14.83 10.47 -9.00
CA ILE A 195 15.96 10.97 -9.79
C ILE A 195 16.11 12.50 -9.78
N GLU A 196 15.19 13.24 -9.14
CA GLU A 196 15.22 14.72 -9.12
C GLU A 196 16.55 15.28 -8.57
N PRO A 197 17.15 14.71 -7.50
CA PRO A 197 18.44 15.17 -7.01
C PRO A 197 19.56 15.01 -8.05
N LEU A 198 19.61 13.88 -8.76
CA LEU A 198 20.59 13.63 -9.82
C LEU A 198 20.38 14.56 -11.02
N GLN A 199 19.13 14.84 -11.37
CA GLN A 199 18.81 15.81 -12.41
C GLN A 199 19.27 17.22 -12.05
N ALA A 200 19.10 17.63 -10.79
CA ALA A 200 19.59 18.92 -10.30
C ALA A 200 21.13 18.98 -10.27
N GLU A 201 21.79 17.92 -9.81
CA GLU A 201 23.25 17.79 -9.79
C GLU A 201 23.81 17.88 -11.22
N LEU A 202 23.23 17.15 -12.18
CA LEU A 202 23.62 17.22 -13.59
C LEU A 202 23.50 18.64 -14.17
N ARG A 203 22.36 19.31 -13.92
CA ARG A 203 22.14 20.68 -14.36
C ARG A 203 23.20 21.63 -13.81
N GLN A 204 23.51 21.52 -12.52
CA GLN A 204 24.53 22.35 -11.88
C GLN A 204 25.93 22.06 -12.43
N SER A 205 26.28 20.80 -12.64
CA SER A 205 27.57 20.43 -13.23
C SER A 205 27.74 21.01 -14.62
N ILE A 206 26.70 20.95 -15.47
CA ILE A 206 26.74 21.54 -16.82
C ILE A 206 26.83 23.08 -16.75
N LEU A 207 26.00 23.74 -15.94
CA LEU A 207 25.99 25.20 -15.83
C LEU A 207 27.32 25.78 -15.31
N ASN A 208 27.97 25.06 -14.39
CA ASN A 208 29.22 25.48 -13.79
C ASN A 208 30.46 24.93 -14.52
N ASN A 209 30.30 24.28 -15.68
CA ASN A 209 31.37 23.59 -16.43
C ASN A 209 32.20 22.63 -15.56
N GLN A 210 31.55 21.94 -14.63
CA GLN A 210 32.17 20.92 -13.79
C GLN A 210 32.06 19.55 -14.46
N SER A 211 32.92 18.62 -14.04
CA SER A 211 32.89 17.24 -14.54
C SER A 211 31.55 16.57 -14.22
N VAL A 212 30.89 16.04 -15.26
CA VAL A 212 29.65 15.24 -15.12
C VAL A 212 29.93 13.77 -14.77
N SER A 213 31.19 13.33 -14.79
CA SER A 213 31.59 11.94 -14.57
C SER A 213 31.03 11.35 -13.27
N PRO A 214 31.05 12.06 -12.12
CA PRO A 214 30.45 11.54 -10.88
C PRO A 214 28.94 11.28 -10.99
N VAL A 215 28.22 12.14 -11.71
CA VAL A 215 26.77 11.99 -11.93
C VAL A 215 26.51 10.84 -12.89
N LEU A 216 27.33 10.68 -13.93
CA LEU A 216 27.25 9.55 -14.87
C LEU A 216 27.44 8.20 -14.18
N THR A 217 28.41 8.11 -13.26
CA THR A 217 28.64 6.90 -12.45
C THR A 217 27.40 6.57 -11.62
N LYS A 218 26.84 7.53 -10.89
CA LYS A 218 25.60 7.34 -10.10
C LYS A 218 24.41 6.91 -10.99
N LEU A 219 24.25 7.50 -12.18
CA LEU A 219 23.20 7.12 -13.12
C LEU A 219 23.37 5.68 -13.63
N THR A 220 24.61 5.23 -13.80
CA THR A 220 24.92 3.84 -14.18
C THR A 220 24.57 2.88 -13.05
N GLU A 221 24.95 3.19 -11.82
CA GLU A 221 24.57 2.41 -10.62
C GLU A 221 23.04 2.30 -10.48
N PHE A 222 22.31 3.41 -10.71
CA PHE A 222 20.84 3.41 -10.67
C PHE A 222 20.25 2.51 -11.76
N THR A 223 20.85 2.51 -12.96
CA THR A 223 20.42 1.63 -14.06
C THR A 223 20.56 0.15 -13.66
N GLU A 224 21.70 -0.23 -13.08
CA GLU A 224 21.94 -1.61 -12.62
C GLU A 224 20.95 -2.05 -11.53
N ILE A 225 20.68 -1.18 -10.56
CA ILE A 225 19.70 -1.45 -9.49
C ILE A 225 18.30 -1.63 -10.07
N LEU A 226 17.89 -0.74 -10.98
CA LEU A 226 16.56 -0.78 -11.60
C LEU A 226 16.38 -2.00 -12.50
N GLU A 227 17.36 -2.36 -13.33
CA GLU A 227 17.31 -3.58 -14.15
C GLU A 227 17.30 -4.85 -13.30
N THR A 228 18.10 -4.89 -12.22
CA THR A 228 18.07 -6.00 -11.26
C THR A 228 16.69 -6.13 -10.60
N GLY A 229 16.10 -5.01 -10.17
CA GLY A 229 14.76 -4.99 -9.60
C GLY A 229 13.69 -5.42 -10.60
N ARG A 230 13.82 -5.00 -11.86
CA ARG A 230 12.95 -5.43 -12.98
C ARG A 230 13.00 -6.95 -13.17
N GLN A 231 14.18 -7.55 -13.16
CA GLN A 231 14.36 -9.00 -13.25
C GLN A 231 13.75 -9.73 -12.05
N LYS A 232 13.89 -9.20 -10.82
CA LYS A 232 13.24 -9.73 -9.62
C LYS A 232 11.72 -9.74 -9.77
N VAL A 233 11.12 -8.61 -10.18
CA VAL A 233 9.66 -8.51 -10.38
C VAL A 233 9.17 -9.49 -11.46
N ASN A 234 9.89 -9.63 -12.57
CA ASN A 234 9.53 -10.55 -13.65
C ASN A 234 9.62 -12.03 -13.24
N SER A 235 10.63 -12.38 -12.44
CA SER A 235 10.87 -13.76 -11.99
C SER A 235 9.98 -14.20 -10.82
N MET A 236 9.23 -13.27 -10.19
CA MET A 236 8.32 -13.61 -9.12
C MET A 236 7.17 -14.50 -9.57
N ARG A 237 6.76 -15.40 -8.68
CA ARG A 237 5.60 -16.28 -8.89
C ARG A 237 4.33 -15.45 -9.02
N VAL A 238 3.45 -15.86 -9.93
CA VAL A 238 2.13 -15.25 -10.08
C VAL A 238 1.24 -15.73 -8.94
N ILE A 239 0.56 -14.79 -8.30
CA ILE A 239 -0.39 -15.06 -7.21
C ILE A 239 -1.79 -14.61 -7.61
N ASN A 240 -2.79 -15.42 -7.22
CA ASN A 240 -4.19 -15.05 -7.39
C ASN A 240 -4.55 -13.86 -6.49
N SER A 241 -5.13 -12.84 -7.10
CA SER A 241 -5.76 -11.72 -6.38
C SER A 241 -7.11 -12.10 -5.80
N GLU A 242 -7.77 -13.09 -6.39
CA GLU A 242 -9.06 -13.58 -5.94
C GLU A 242 -8.91 -14.59 -4.81
N TRP A 243 -9.81 -14.47 -3.84
CA TRP A 243 -9.92 -15.38 -2.73
C TRP A 243 -11.28 -16.06 -2.79
N LYS A 244 -11.26 -17.39 -2.68
CA LYS A 244 -12.49 -18.14 -2.51
C LYS A 244 -13.17 -17.65 -1.23
N SER A 245 -14.44 -17.28 -1.37
CA SER A 245 -15.28 -16.89 -0.24
C SER A 245 -15.63 -18.15 0.55
N GLU A 246 -14.67 -18.60 1.35
CA GLU A 246 -14.84 -19.71 2.28
C GLU A 246 -14.76 -19.13 3.70
N PRO A 247 -15.65 -19.54 4.61
CA PRO A 247 -15.57 -19.12 6.00
C PRO A 247 -14.25 -19.60 6.61
N GLY A 248 -13.72 -18.78 7.52
CA GLY A 248 -12.56 -19.10 8.31
C GLY A 248 -12.85 -20.22 9.32
N THR A 249 -11.90 -20.45 10.21
CA THR A 249 -12.02 -21.52 11.21
C THR A 249 -11.41 -21.08 12.53
N VAL A 250 -12.03 -21.48 13.64
CA VAL A 250 -11.43 -21.40 14.96
C VAL A 250 -10.42 -22.54 15.11
N LEU A 251 -9.16 -22.18 15.37
CA LEU A 251 -8.03 -23.08 15.51
C LEU A 251 -7.87 -23.47 16.98
N SER A 252 -7.48 -24.73 17.22
CA SER A 252 -7.11 -25.22 18.56
C SER A 252 -5.66 -24.89 18.94
N ARG A 253 -4.81 -24.54 17.96
CA ARG A 253 -3.40 -24.18 18.15
C ARG A 253 -2.89 -23.31 17.00
N CYS A 254 -1.94 -22.43 17.29
CA CYS A 254 -1.27 -21.60 16.27
C CYS A 254 0.07 -22.21 15.84
N LEU A 255 0.05 -22.98 14.75
CA LEU A 255 1.25 -23.60 14.19
C LEU A 255 1.97 -22.64 13.22
N PRO A 256 3.32 -22.64 13.21
CA PRO A 256 4.09 -21.86 12.25
C PRO A 256 3.76 -22.36 10.84
N THR A 257 3.24 -21.47 10.00
CA THR A 257 2.86 -21.78 8.63
C THR A 257 3.48 -20.76 7.69
N GLN A 258 4.27 -21.22 6.72
CA GLN A 258 4.92 -20.33 5.76
C GLN A 258 3.88 -19.49 4.99
N VAL A 259 4.21 -18.22 4.81
CA VAL A 259 3.45 -17.30 3.98
C VAL A 259 4.00 -17.37 2.57
N ILE A 260 3.16 -17.74 1.61
CA ILE A 260 3.51 -17.68 0.19
C ILE A 260 3.35 -16.24 -0.28
N SER A 261 4.42 -15.65 -0.81
CA SER A 261 4.43 -14.34 -1.42
C SER A 261 4.80 -14.41 -2.90
N GLY A 262 4.39 -13.39 -3.64
CA GLY A 262 4.53 -13.29 -5.09
C GLY A 262 3.80 -12.05 -5.58
N LEU A 263 3.52 -11.96 -6.87
CA LEU A 263 2.87 -10.79 -7.45
C LEU A 263 1.66 -11.21 -8.26
N SER A 264 0.51 -10.66 -7.89
CA SER A 264 -0.65 -10.56 -8.77
C SER A 264 -0.29 -9.82 -10.05
N VAL A 265 -0.95 -10.19 -11.16
CA VAL A 265 -0.74 -9.58 -12.48
C VAL A 265 -0.88 -8.04 -12.43
N PRO A 266 -1.97 -7.45 -11.91
CA PRO A 266 -2.12 -5.99 -11.91
C PRO A 266 -1.01 -5.29 -11.09
N LEU A 267 -0.61 -5.86 -9.95
CA LEU A 267 0.48 -5.28 -9.17
C LEU A 267 1.81 -5.35 -9.93
N ARG A 268 2.10 -6.49 -10.56
CA ARG A 268 3.31 -6.67 -11.37
C ARG A 268 3.41 -5.62 -12.47
N GLU A 269 2.33 -5.41 -13.22
CA GLU A 269 2.28 -4.44 -14.32
C GLU A 269 2.58 -3.02 -13.83
N VAL A 270 2.00 -2.60 -12.71
CA VAL A 270 2.24 -1.26 -12.15
C VAL A 270 3.68 -1.11 -11.65
N LEU A 271 4.22 -2.10 -10.94
CA LEU A 271 5.61 -2.06 -10.47
C LEU A 271 6.60 -2.00 -11.66
N LEU A 272 6.38 -2.81 -12.70
CA LEU A 272 7.19 -2.78 -13.92
C LEU A 272 7.08 -1.43 -14.63
N SER A 273 5.86 -0.87 -14.74
CA SER A 273 5.66 0.44 -15.35
C SER A 273 6.45 1.53 -14.64
N ILE A 274 6.49 1.53 -13.30
CA ILE A 274 7.29 2.51 -12.53
C ILE A 274 8.79 2.33 -12.83
N ILE A 275 9.27 1.09 -12.85
CA ILE A 275 10.68 0.77 -13.13
C ILE A 275 11.04 1.21 -14.56
N ASP A 276 10.23 0.84 -15.55
CA ASP A 276 10.46 1.17 -16.97
C ASP A 276 10.37 2.68 -17.24
N GLN A 277 9.49 3.42 -16.53
CA GLN A 277 9.47 4.88 -16.59
C GLN A 277 10.74 5.47 -15.97
N THR A 278 11.19 4.95 -14.84
CA THR A 278 12.40 5.44 -14.16
C THR A 278 13.65 5.20 -15.01
N LEU A 279 13.80 3.99 -15.58
CA LEU A 279 14.88 3.64 -16.51
C LEU A 279 14.94 4.58 -17.71
N ARG A 280 13.79 4.89 -18.33
CA ARG A 280 13.73 5.86 -19.45
C ARG A 280 14.22 7.24 -19.04
N LYS A 281 13.85 7.71 -17.84
CA LYS A 281 14.34 9.00 -17.34
C LYS A 281 15.84 8.97 -17.06
N VAL A 282 16.36 7.91 -16.45
CA VAL A 282 17.81 7.73 -16.21
C VAL A 282 18.60 7.72 -17.52
N SER A 283 18.13 6.97 -18.52
CA SER A 283 18.74 6.93 -19.86
C SER A 283 18.74 8.30 -20.56
N THR A 284 17.68 9.08 -20.38
CA THR A 284 17.60 10.47 -20.86
C THR A 284 18.66 11.35 -20.18
N LEU A 285 18.82 11.23 -18.85
CA LEU A 285 19.85 11.99 -18.12
C LEU A 285 21.26 11.57 -18.52
N GLN A 286 21.52 10.28 -18.74
CA GLN A 286 22.81 9.80 -19.25
C GLN A 286 23.13 10.39 -20.63
N SER A 287 22.14 10.42 -21.53
CA SER A 287 22.30 11.01 -22.86
C SER A 287 22.61 12.50 -22.81
N ILE A 288 21.95 13.24 -21.91
CA ILE A 288 22.23 14.66 -21.67
C ILE A 288 23.65 14.84 -21.11
N ALA A 289 24.04 14.06 -20.10
CA ALA A 289 25.36 14.13 -19.49
C ALA A 289 26.47 13.86 -20.53
N GLN A 290 26.29 12.87 -21.39
CA GLN A 290 27.25 12.57 -22.46
C GLN A 290 27.33 13.69 -23.50
N LYS A 291 26.19 14.28 -23.89
CA LYS A 291 26.14 15.32 -24.92
C LYS A 291 26.69 16.66 -24.47
N TYR A 292 26.44 17.04 -23.21
CA TYR A 292 26.75 18.38 -22.69
C TYR A 292 27.86 18.41 -21.64
N GLY A 293 28.31 17.24 -21.16
CA GLY A 293 29.34 17.12 -20.15
C GLY A 293 30.74 16.76 -20.65
N THR A 294 30.92 16.63 -21.97
CA THR A 294 32.25 16.62 -22.58
C THR A 294 32.85 18.03 -22.49
N THR A 295 33.82 18.19 -21.59
CA THR A 295 34.72 19.34 -21.54
C THR A 295 35.46 19.50 -22.88
N GLU A 296 35.79 20.75 -23.22
CA GLU A 296 36.31 21.22 -24.52
C GLU A 296 37.48 20.42 -25.14
N GLU A 297 38.21 19.61 -24.36
CA GLU A 297 39.29 18.75 -24.87
C GLU A 297 38.83 17.71 -25.90
N THR A 298 37.54 17.36 -25.94
CA THR A 298 37.00 16.46 -26.99
C THR A 298 36.42 17.23 -28.18
N ARG A 299 36.10 18.52 -28.01
CA ARG A 299 35.51 19.35 -29.06
C ARG A 299 36.56 19.73 -30.11
N MET A 300 37.80 19.97 -29.68
CA MET A 300 38.95 20.16 -30.57
C MET A 300 39.36 18.91 -31.37
N LYS A 301 38.85 17.72 -31.03
CA LYS A 301 39.15 16.48 -31.77
C LYS A 301 38.06 16.06 -32.78
N LEU A 302 36.88 16.68 -32.71
CA LEU A 302 35.78 16.41 -33.66
C LEU A 302 35.70 17.44 -34.79
N GLU A 303 36.35 18.59 -34.65
CA GLU A 303 36.36 19.65 -35.68
C GLU A 303 37.47 19.48 -36.74
N ASP A 304 38.38 18.50 -36.60
CA ASP A 304 39.50 18.30 -37.54
C ASP A 304 39.14 17.47 -38.80
N ASP A 305 37.87 17.09 -38.98
CA ASP A 305 37.45 16.18 -40.06
C ASP A 305 36.17 16.62 -40.82
N SER A 306 35.87 17.92 -40.90
CA SER A 306 34.85 18.42 -41.85
C SER A 306 35.13 19.82 -42.39
N PRO A 307 34.91 20.06 -43.70
CA PRO A 307 35.31 21.28 -44.37
C PRO A 307 34.45 22.46 -43.95
N GLU A 308 35.10 23.61 -43.75
CA GLU A 308 34.52 24.91 -43.46
C GLU A 308 33.34 25.25 -44.39
N LEU A 309 32.21 25.58 -43.80
CA LEU A 309 31.16 26.37 -44.43
C LEU A 309 31.17 27.75 -43.77
N GLU A 310 31.59 28.75 -44.53
CA GLU A 310 31.57 30.16 -44.16
C GLU A 310 30.15 30.59 -43.73
N ILE A 311 30.04 31.14 -42.52
CA ILE A 311 28.84 31.84 -42.05
C ILE A 311 29.13 33.34 -42.19
N ILE A 312 28.35 34.01 -43.04
CA ILE A 312 28.27 35.48 -43.08
C ILE A 312 27.43 35.93 -41.88
N ASP A 313 28.05 36.76 -41.05
CA ASP A 313 27.52 37.38 -39.85
C ASP A 313 26.72 38.64 -40.24
N ASP A 314 25.49 38.78 -39.76
CA ASP A 314 24.87 40.08 -39.55
C ASP A 314 23.65 39.98 -38.61
N THR A 315 23.74 40.72 -37.49
CA THR A 315 22.71 41.19 -36.54
C THR A 315 22.47 40.44 -35.21
N PRO A 316 22.15 41.18 -34.11
CA PRO A 316 22.80 40.99 -32.81
C PRO A 316 21.99 40.19 -31.79
N GLN A 317 22.76 39.50 -30.93
CA GLN A 317 22.52 39.10 -29.54
C GLN A 317 21.09 39.05 -28.95
N THR A 318 20.88 37.93 -28.26
CA THR A 318 19.91 37.63 -27.18
C THR A 318 18.53 37.12 -27.56
N GLN A 319 18.43 35.81 -27.73
CA GLN A 319 17.57 34.96 -26.88
C GLN A 319 17.96 33.49 -27.08
N THR A 320 18.29 32.82 -25.99
CA THR A 320 18.62 31.39 -25.95
C THR A 320 17.43 30.57 -26.43
N ASN A 321 17.68 29.73 -27.44
CA ASN A 321 16.74 28.85 -28.15
C ASN A 321 16.11 27.73 -27.29
N TRP A 322 16.14 27.87 -25.95
CA TRP A 322 15.56 26.92 -24.99
C TRP A 322 14.05 27.16 -24.76
N ASN A 323 13.56 28.40 -24.91
CA ASN A 323 12.14 28.69 -24.76
C ASN A 323 11.29 28.09 -25.89
N LEU A 324 11.83 27.99 -27.11
CA LEU A 324 11.09 27.48 -28.26
C LEU A 324 10.81 25.96 -28.20
N MET A 325 11.52 25.23 -27.32
CA MET A 325 11.37 23.77 -27.19
C MET A 325 10.45 23.35 -26.04
N LEU A 326 9.99 24.30 -25.21
CA LEU A 326 9.03 24.06 -24.13
C LEU A 326 7.58 24.32 -24.58
N GLU A 327 7.36 25.12 -25.61
CA GLU A 327 6.02 25.41 -26.17
C GLU A 327 5.43 24.29 -27.05
N SER A 328 6.15 23.19 -27.31
CA SER A 328 5.61 22.04 -28.07
C SER A 328 5.07 20.91 -27.19
N THR A 329 4.97 21.11 -25.88
CA THR A 329 4.33 20.19 -24.93
C THR A 329 3.26 20.82 -24.03
N GLU A 330 3.03 22.13 -24.16
CA GLU A 330 1.98 22.87 -23.42
C GLU A 330 0.81 23.21 -24.34
N ASP A 331 0.14 22.19 -24.88
CA ASP A 331 -1.22 22.33 -25.36
C ASP A 331 -1.95 21.02 -25.05
N HIS A 332 -2.48 20.92 -23.83
CA HIS A 332 -3.78 20.31 -23.48
C HIS A 332 -4.03 20.50 -21.98
N HIS A 333 -4.33 21.74 -21.58
CA HIS A 333 -5.00 22.00 -20.31
C HIS A 333 -6.45 21.50 -20.39
N GLN A 334 -6.80 20.50 -19.59
CA GLN A 334 -8.11 20.46 -18.94
C GLN A 334 -7.92 20.44 -17.42
N SER A 335 -8.41 21.54 -16.85
CA SER A 335 -8.27 22.04 -15.50
C SER A 335 -9.13 21.28 -14.50
N MET A 336 -8.64 21.12 -13.27
CA MET A 336 -9.46 21.16 -12.04
C MET A 336 -8.63 21.73 -10.88
N PRO A 337 -9.26 22.34 -9.86
CA PRO A 337 -8.86 23.63 -9.34
C PRO A 337 -8.09 23.60 -8.02
N SER A 338 -7.31 24.66 -7.83
CA SER A 338 -6.69 25.12 -6.58
C SER A 338 -7.73 25.62 -5.58
N LEU A 339 -7.62 25.18 -4.33
CA LEU A 339 -8.04 25.84 -3.08
C LEU A 339 -7.54 24.94 -1.94
N GLY A 340 -6.84 25.33 -0.89
CA GLY A 340 -6.47 26.61 -0.32
C GLY A 340 -5.94 26.27 1.08
N ASP A 341 -4.90 26.96 1.52
CA ASP A 341 -4.27 26.82 2.83
C ASP A 341 -5.28 26.87 3.98
N HIS A 342 -5.22 25.86 4.87
CA HIS A 342 -5.50 26.06 6.28
C HIS A 342 -4.61 25.13 7.13
N VAL A 343 -3.84 25.79 8.00
CA VAL A 343 -2.89 25.27 8.98
C VAL A 343 -3.61 24.49 10.09
N ILE A 344 -2.90 23.49 10.62
CA ILE A 344 -2.84 22.97 12.01
C ILE A 344 -3.07 21.44 12.09
N GLY A 345 -2.01 20.71 12.48
CA GLY A 345 -2.13 19.39 13.14
C GLY A 345 -1.32 18.23 12.56
N SER A 346 -0.08 18.43 12.12
CA SER A 346 0.78 17.32 11.65
C SER A 346 1.27 16.46 12.81
N SER A 347 0.73 15.24 12.91
CA SER A 347 1.29 14.15 13.72
C SER A 347 2.48 13.56 12.98
N GLY A 348 3.67 13.75 13.53
CA GLY A 348 4.91 13.14 13.04
C GLY A 348 4.95 11.64 13.32
N PHE A 349 5.45 10.87 12.34
CA PHE A 349 6.06 9.57 12.62
C PHE A 349 7.01 9.14 11.49
N LEU A 350 8.23 9.69 11.48
CA LEU A 350 9.43 9.04 10.96
C LEU A 350 10.66 9.67 11.64
N ALA A 351 11.37 8.90 12.46
CA ALA A 351 12.81 9.03 12.62
C ALA A 351 13.39 7.73 13.20
N MET A 352 14.52 7.35 12.64
CA MET A 352 15.22 6.08 12.78
C MET A 352 15.87 5.87 14.17
N ALA A 353 16.16 4.61 14.51
CA ALA A 353 17.17 4.20 15.49
C ALA A 353 18.59 4.63 15.00
N PRO A 354 19.68 4.70 15.83
CA PRO A 354 20.03 3.75 16.90
C PRO A 354 20.82 4.26 18.16
N THR A 355 21.00 3.35 19.14
CA THR A 355 22.02 3.27 20.25
C THR A 355 22.06 4.41 21.31
N SER A 356 22.33 4.25 22.61
CA SER A 356 22.83 3.19 23.51
C SER A 356 22.74 3.66 25.00
N ILE A 357 22.57 2.71 25.95
CA ILE A 357 23.17 2.63 27.31
C ILE A 357 22.70 3.57 28.48
N LEU A 358 22.25 2.93 29.58
CA LEU A 358 22.25 3.24 31.05
C LEU A 358 21.61 4.58 31.51
N ASP A 359 20.92 4.75 32.65
CA ASP A 359 20.99 4.21 34.02
C ASP A 359 19.64 4.44 34.76
N ASP A 360 19.47 3.70 35.86
CA ASP A 360 18.73 3.98 37.12
C ASP A 360 17.20 4.27 37.15
N PHE A 361 16.43 3.25 37.57
CA PHE A 361 15.57 3.16 38.79
C PHE A 361 14.43 2.13 38.63
#